data_AF-A0A0F9V125-F1
#
_entry.id   AF-A0A0F9V125-F1
#
_cell.length_a   1.000
_cell.length_b   1.000
_cell.length_c   1.000
_cell.angle_alpha   90.00
_cell.angle_beta   90.00
_cell.angle_gamma   90.00
#
_symmetry.space_group_name_H-M   'P 1'
#
loop_
_entity.id
_entity.type
_entity.pdbx_description
1 polymer ?
#
loop_
_entity_poly.entity_id
_entity_poly.type
_entity_poly.pdbx_seq_one_letter_code
_entity_poly.pdbx_strand_id
1 'polypeptide(L)'
;MSKKKKNPGHTEAVRRKEKATKEMAKIGLGLNDDLQIVGFFFNHLGVSHLNYLGISSINRLCKTYAGIDICIFSQHIIPPCIQPLCPIFAPSDLMRWGNYPLITTSIGTTIEALESNASTIYHYAFDPEFINKPQYGSKLRIAYCDPRAVVIVRHESHKELIEAEFDIKVHDTIVPDCDVEALVKLVLTETKNE
;
A
#
# COMPACT_ATOMS: atom_id res chain seq x y z
N MET A 1 -2.91 31.82 48.07
CA MET A 1 -3.07 30.61 47.23
C MET A 1 -2.30 30.81 45.93
N SER A 2 -1.11 30.22 45.80
CA SER A 2 -0.29 30.29 44.59
C SER A 2 -0.89 29.37 43.52
N LYS A 3 -1.34 29.94 42.38
CA LYS A 3 -1.75 29.16 41.21
C LYS A 3 -0.51 28.47 40.65
N LYS A 4 -0.42 27.14 40.79
CA LYS A 4 0.61 26.31 40.13
C LYS A 4 0.59 26.62 38.62
N LYS A 5 1.64 27.30 38.12
CA LYS A 5 1.84 27.51 36.69
C LYS A 5 1.96 26.14 36.03
N LYS A 6 1.05 25.80 35.11
CA LYS A 6 1.14 24.58 34.30
C LYS A 6 2.45 24.61 33.52
N ASN A 7 3.21 23.51 33.59
CA ASN A 7 4.48 23.39 32.89
C ASN A 7 4.21 23.43 31.37
N PRO A 8 4.77 24.41 30.63
CA PRO A 8 4.50 24.57 29.19
C PRO A 8 4.91 23.33 28.39
N GLY A 9 5.97 22.61 28.79
CA GLY A 9 6.39 21.37 28.13
C GLY A 9 5.37 20.24 28.24
N HIS A 10 4.68 20.12 29.38
CA HIS A 10 3.60 19.14 29.56
C HIS A 10 2.38 19.47 28.70
N THR A 11 2.10 20.76 28.51
CA THR A 11 0.94 21.20 27.72
C THR A 11 1.17 20.93 26.23
N GLU A 12 2.40 21.14 25.75
CA GLU A 12 2.78 20.84 24.36
C GLU A 12 2.83 19.32 24.09
N ALA A 13 3.34 18.53 25.03
CA ALA A 13 3.36 17.07 24.91
C ALA A 13 1.95 16.47 24.82
N VAL A 14 1.01 16.94 25.65
CA VAL A 14 -0.41 16.54 25.60
C VAL A 14 -1.03 16.93 24.25
N ARG A 15 -0.79 18.16 23.77
CA ARG A 15 -1.29 18.62 22.47
C ARG A 15 -0.77 17.76 21.30
N ARG A 16 0.52 17.38 21.32
CA ARG A 16 1.11 16.50 20.31
C ARG A 16 0.51 15.10 20.36
N LYS A 17 0.30 14.55 21.57
CA LYS A 17 -0.34 13.25 21.75
C LYS A 17 -1.78 13.24 21.23
N GLU A 18 -2.58 14.26 21.57
CA GLU A 18 -3.95 14.40 21.06
C GLU A 18 -4.00 14.53 19.53
N LYS A 19 -3.08 15.32 18.96
CA LYS A 19 -2.96 15.43 17.49
C LYS A 19 -2.62 14.09 16.85
N ALA A 20 -1.60 13.39 17.35
CA ALA A 20 -1.21 12.08 16.84
C ALA A 20 -2.35 11.05 16.94
N THR A 21 -3.09 11.05 18.06
CA THR A 21 -4.28 10.20 18.25
C THR A 21 -5.33 10.48 17.17
N LYS A 22 -5.63 11.76 16.92
CA LYS A 22 -6.63 12.16 15.93
C LYS A 22 -6.21 11.81 14.51
N GLU A 23 -4.94 11.96 14.17
CA GLU A 23 -4.42 11.57 12.86
C GLU A 23 -4.51 10.04 12.70
N MET A 24 -3.97 9.25 13.62
CA MET A 24 -4.04 7.77 13.56
C MET A 24 -5.48 7.23 13.46
N ALA A 25 -6.43 7.86 14.15
CA ALA A 25 -7.83 7.45 14.07
C ALA A 25 -8.43 7.55 12.64
N LYS A 26 -7.91 8.45 11.78
CA LYS A 26 -8.42 8.61 10.39
C LYS A 26 -8.19 7.37 9.52
N ILE A 27 -7.14 6.63 9.83
CA ILE A 27 -6.71 5.41 9.15
C ILE A 27 -7.08 4.14 9.94
N GLY A 28 -7.93 4.26 10.97
CA GLY A 28 -8.37 3.11 11.77
C GLY A 28 -7.33 2.59 12.77
N LEU A 29 -6.34 3.41 13.13
CA LEU A 29 -5.31 3.06 14.11
C LEU A 29 -5.48 3.82 15.44
N GLY A 30 -5.17 3.15 16.55
CA GLY A 30 -5.02 3.74 17.88
C GLY A 30 -3.56 4.01 18.23
N LEU A 31 -3.29 4.89 19.19
CA LEU A 31 -1.92 5.12 19.72
C LEU A 31 -1.30 3.87 20.38
N ASN A 32 -2.14 2.91 20.78
CA ASN A 32 -1.72 1.67 21.41
C ASN A 32 -1.62 0.53 20.41
N ASP A 33 -1.95 0.75 19.13
CA ASP A 33 -1.75 -0.26 18.12
C ASP A 33 -0.24 -0.44 17.93
N ASP A 34 0.19 -1.69 17.78
CA ASP A 34 1.56 -1.99 17.41
C ASP A 34 1.91 -1.28 16.09
N LEU A 35 3.19 -0.96 15.92
CA LEU A 35 3.71 -0.36 14.70
C LEU A 35 3.29 -1.22 13.49
N GLN A 36 2.55 -0.62 12.57
CA GLN A 36 2.05 -1.31 11.38
C GLN A 36 3.05 -1.16 10.24
N ILE A 37 3.35 -2.25 9.56
CA ILE A 37 4.29 -2.26 8.43
C ILE A 37 3.52 -2.58 7.15
N VAL A 38 3.69 -1.79 6.09
CA VAL A 38 3.05 -2.03 4.78
C VAL A 38 4.08 -1.93 3.66
N GLY A 39 4.06 -2.91 2.77
CA GLY A 39 4.98 -3.02 1.64
C GLY A 39 4.32 -2.58 0.35
N PHE A 40 5.05 -1.86 -0.49
CA PHE A 40 4.64 -1.56 -1.86
C PHE A 40 5.65 -2.13 -2.84
N PHE A 41 5.19 -2.97 -3.76
CA PHE A 41 6.02 -3.57 -4.78
C PHE A 41 5.76 -2.93 -6.15
N PHE A 42 6.77 -2.20 -6.63
CA PHE A 42 6.78 -1.57 -7.94
C PHE A 42 7.62 -2.37 -8.92
N ASN A 43 7.24 -2.36 -10.21
CA ASN A 43 8.06 -2.96 -11.26
C ASN A 43 9.41 -2.21 -11.37
N HIS A 44 9.35 -0.88 -11.35
CA HIS A 44 10.51 0.01 -11.27
C HIS A 44 10.10 1.31 -10.60
N LEU A 45 11.07 2.15 -10.21
CA LEU A 45 10.79 3.46 -9.61
C LEU A 45 11.01 4.65 -10.57
N GLY A 46 11.45 4.39 -11.80
CA GLY A 46 11.62 5.41 -12.84
C GLY A 46 10.33 6.14 -13.26
N VAL A 47 10.43 7.03 -14.23
CA VAL A 47 9.32 7.92 -14.64
C VAL A 47 8.12 7.14 -15.18
N SER A 48 7.00 7.22 -14.46
CA SER A 48 5.67 6.83 -14.90
C SER A 48 4.62 7.59 -14.08
N HIS A 49 3.38 7.65 -14.56
CA HIS A 49 2.28 8.31 -13.84
C HIS A 49 2.04 7.65 -12.48
N LEU A 50 1.93 6.31 -12.47
CA LEU A 50 1.78 5.50 -11.27
C LEU A 50 2.92 5.73 -10.26
N ASN A 51 4.17 5.69 -10.71
CA ASN A 51 5.32 5.82 -9.80
C ASN A 51 5.40 7.21 -9.18
N TYR A 52 5.13 8.26 -9.98
CA TYR A 52 5.11 9.63 -9.47
C TYR A 52 4.02 9.79 -8.41
N LEU A 53 2.78 9.37 -8.71
CA LEU A 53 1.66 9.46 -7.78
C LEU A 53 1.90 8.61 -6.53
N GLY A 54 2.30 7.35 -6.70
CA GLY A 54 2.56 6.41 -5.63
C GLY A 54 3.65 6.87 -4.68
N ILE A 55 4.84 7.22 -5.17
CA ILE A 55 5.95 7.67 -4.31
C ILE A 55 5.60 9.03 -3.66
N SER A 56 4.89 9.92 -4.36
CA SER A 56 4.46 11.21 -3.80
C SER A 56 3.47 11.02 -2.66
N SER A 57 2.53 10.08 -2.83
CA SER A 57 1.55 9.72 -1.82
C SER A 57 2.19 9.00 -0.63
N ILE A 58 3.13 8.06 -0.86
CA ILE A 58 3.95 7.43 0.20
C ILE A 58 4.69 8.50 1.01
N ASN A 59 5.38 9.43 0.34
CA ASN A 59 6.12 10.50 1.01
C ASN A 59 5.22 11.40 1.85
N ARG A 60 3.97 11.64 1.41
CA ARG A 60 2.97 12.39 2.18
C ARG A 60 2.53 11.58 3.41
N LEU A 61 2.29 10.29 3.26
CA LEU A 61 1.91 9.39 4.34
C LEU A 61 3.01 9.32 5.41
N CYS A 62 4.27 9.06 5.03
CA CYS A 62 5.41 9.00 5.95
C CYS A 62 5.63 10.30 6.74
N LYS A 63 5.29 11.46 6.17
CA LYS A 63 5.35 12.75 6.88
C LYS A 63 4.18 12.97 7.85
N THR A 64 3.06 12.31 7.60
CA THR A 64 1.79 12.55 8.31
C THR A 64 1.62 11.57 9.47
N TYR A 65 1.99 10.30 9.28
CA TYR A 65 1.70 9.21 10.20
C TYR A 65 2.99 8.59 10.74
N ALA A 66 3.20 8.68 12.05
CA ALA A 66 4.39 8.14 12.72
C ALA A 66 4.23 6.68 13.21
N GLY A 67 3.06 6.07 13.02
CA GLY A 67 2.74 4.70 13.45
C GLY A 67 2.63 3.69 12.31
N ILE A 68 2.94 4.13 11.07
CA ILE A 68 2.99 3.26 9.90
C ILE A 68 4.38 3.35 9.28
N ASP A 69 5.04 2.20 9.19
CA ASP A 69 6.27 2.06 8.44
C ASP A 69 5.95 1.53 7.04
N ILE A 70 6.36 2.31 6.03
CA ILE A 70 6.24 1.93 4.63
C ILE A 70 7.59 1.40 4.15
N CYS A 71 7.57 0.36 3.33
CA CYS A 71 8.74 -0.15 2.63
C CYS A 71 8.42 -0.31 1.14
N ILE A 72 9.40 -0.05 0.28
CA ILE A 72 9.27 -0.22 -1.17
C ILE A 72 10.11 -1.41 -1.61
N PHE A 73 9.56 -2.25 -2.47
CA PHE A 73 10.27 -3.26 -3.25
C PHE A 73 10.27 -2.83 -4.73
N SER A 74 11.34 -3.13 -5.46
CA SER A 74 11.44 -2.78 -6.89
C SER A 74 12.08 -3.90 -7.71
N GLN A 75 11.42 -4.39 -8.77
CA GLN A 75 11.96 -5.48 -9.61
C GLN A 75 13.20 -5.03 -10.39
N HIS A 76 13.16 -3.81 -10.92
CA HIS A 76 14.25 -3.24 -11.69
C HIS A 76 14.93 -2.09 -10.95
N ILE A 77 16.25 -2.08 -10.99
CA ILE A 77 17.09 -1.02 -10.40
C ILE A 77 17.12 0.16 -11.37
N ILE A 78 16.12 1.03 -11.25
CA ILE A 78 16.03 2.30 -11.99
C ILE A 78 15.95 3.44 -10.96
N PRO A 79 16.69 4.55 -11.14
CA PRO A 79 16.61 5.69 -10.24
C PRO A 79 15.16 6.16 -10.06
N PRO A 80 14.73 6.44 -8.82
CA PRO A 80 13.35 6.81 -8.57
C PRO A 80 13.03 8.18 -9.17
N CYS A 81 11.84 8.35 -9.75
CA CYS A 81 11.42 9.61 -10.35
C CYS A 81 11.34 10.77 -9.35
N ILE A 82 11.16 10.45 -8.06
CA ILE A 82 11.28 11.33 -6.90
C ILE A 82 11.89 10.54 -5.75
N GLN A 83 12.69 11.17 -4.89
CA GLN A 83 13.34 10.49 -3.77
C GLN A 83 12.30 9.95 -2.76
N PRO A 84 12.25 8.62 -2.51
CA PRO A 84 11.41 8.07 -1.46
C PRO A 84 11.92 8.43 -0.07
N LEU A 85 11.00 8.64 0.87
CA LEU A 85 11.26 8.89 2.29
C LEU A 85 11.16 7.62 3.15
N CYS A 86 11.20 6.46 2.49
CA CYS A 86 11.13 5.15 3.08
C CYS A 86 12.22 4.24 2.50
N PRO A 87 12.55 3.13 3.17
CA PRO A 87 13.50 2.15 2.65
C PRO A 87 13.05 1.55 1.32
N ILE A 88 14.03 1.21 0.48
CA ILE A 88 13.84 0.47 -0.77
C ILE A 88 14.64 -0.83 -0.66
N PHE A 89 13.98 -1.95 -0.93
CA PHE A 89 14.51 -3.31 -0.84
C PHE A 89 14.50 -4.00 -2.20
N ALA A 90 15.30 -5.06 -2.31
CA ALA A 90 15.29 -5.92 -3.48
C ALA A 90 14.15 -6.94 -3.37
N PRO A 91 13.64 -7.48 -4.49
CA PRO A 91 12.60 -8.51 -4.45
C PRO A 91 12.99 -9.75 -3.63
N SER A 92 14.28 -10.10 -3.61
CA SER A 92 14.80 -11.19 -2.79
C SER A 92 14.52 -11.05 -1.29
N ASP A 93 14.30 -9.82 -0.81
CA ASP A 93 13.99 -9.56 0.59
C ASP A 93 12.52 -9.91 0.94
N LEU A 94 11.64 -10.11 -0.06
CA LEU A 94 10.25 -10.51 0.15
C LEU A 94 10.11 -11.85 0.88
N MET A 95 11.08 -12.76 0.74
CA MET A 95 11.08 -14.03 1.48
C MET A 95 11.10 -13.84 3.00
N ARG A 96 11.56 -12.66 3.46
CA ARG A 96 11.64 -12.28 4.87
C ARG A 96 10.50 -11.34 5.30
N TRP A 97 9.61 -10.96 4.38
CA TRP A 97 8.52 -10.03 4.65
C TRP A 97 7.49 -10.60 5.62
N GLY A 98 7.31 -11.92 5.67
CA GLY A 98 6.37 -12.56 6.60
C GLY A 98 4.91 -12.24 6.26
N ASN A 99 4.09 -11.99 7.28
CA ASN A 99 2.64 -11.80 7.14
C ASN A 99 2.23 -10.32 7.07
N TYR A 100 3.15 -9.40 6.77
CA TYR A 100 2.79 -7.99 6.64
C TYR A 100 2.07 -7.73 5.31
N PRO A 101 1.10 -6.81 5.27
CA PRO A 101 0.41 -6.45 4.03
C PRO A 101 1.38 -6.03 2.93
N LEU A 102 1.17 -6.56 1.73
CA LEU A 102 1.96 -6.25 0.54
C LEU A 102 1.04 -5.83 -0.59
N ILE A 103 1.26 -4.62 -1.10
CA ILE A 103 0.51 -4.05 -2.22
C ILE A 103 1.39 -4.13 -3.47
N THR A 104 0.93 -4.82 -4.51
CA THR A 104 1.64 -4.98 -5.78
C THR A 104 0.98 -4.13 -6.86
N THR A 105 1.77 -3.56 -7.76
CA THR A 105 1.29 -2.52 -8.69
C THR A 105 1.30 -2.93 -10.16
N SER A 106 1.68 -4.17 -10.43
CA SER A 106 1.69 -4.77 -11.77
C SER A 106 1.46 -6.28 -11.72
N ILE A 107 1.13 -6.88 -12.84
CA ILE A 107 1.04 -8.34 -12.96
C ILE A 107 2.37 -9.00 -12.58
N GLY A 108 3.49 -8.44 -13.04
CA GLY A 108 4.83 -8.98 -12.78
C GLY A 108 5.19 -8.96 -11.29
N THR A 109 4.93 -7.85 -10.60
CA THR A 109 5.17 -7.74 -9.15
C THR A 109 4.25 -8.64 -8.34
N THR A 110 3.01 -8.85 -8.81
CA THR A 110 2.04 -9.76 -8.18
C THR A 110 2.49 -11.21 -8.26
N ILE A 111 2.94 -11.65 -9.43
CA ILE A 111 3.45 -13.02 -9.61
C ILE A 111 4.67 -13.26 -8.72
N GLU A 112 5.62 -12.33 -8.67
CA GLU A 112 6.81 -12.48 -7.82
C GLU A 112 6.45 -12.40 -6.32
N ALA A 113 5.48 -11.56 -5.93
CA ALA A 113 4.97 -11.53 -4.57
C ALA A 113 4.30 -12.86 -4.17
N LEU A 114 3.62 -13.53 -5.11
CA LEU A 114 2.99 -14.84 -4.87
C LEU A 114 4.03 -15.94 -4.59
N GLU A 115 5.28 -15.78 -5.01
CA GLU A 115 6.38 -16.68 -4.65
C GLU A 115 6.89 -16.48 -3.21
N SER A 116 6.45 -15.42 -2.55
CA SER A 116 6.81 -15.11 -1.16
C SER A 116 5.89 -15.80 -0.14
N ASN A 117 6.22 -15.62 1.14
CA ASN A 117 5.44 -16.10 2.29
C ASN A 117 4.24 -15.20 2.65
N ALA A 118 3.95 -14.16 1.87
CA ALA A 118 2.81 -13.29 2.13
C ALA A 118 1.49 -14.09 2.07
N SER A 119 0.67 -13.96 3.11
CA SER A 119 -0.65 -14.61 3.20
C SER A 119 -1.67 -13.97 2.26
N THR A 120 -1.66 -12.63 2.19
CA THR A 120 -2.57 -11.83 1.37
C THR A 120 -1.76 -10.81 0.59
N ILE A 121 -2.04 -10.70 -0.72
CA ILE A 121 -1.38 -9.79 -1.65
C ILE A 121 -2.45 -8.90 -2.27
N TYR A 122 -2.29 -7.60 -2.10
CA TYR A 122 -3.21 -6.60 -2.61
C TYR A 122 -2.74 -6.13 -3.99
N HIS A 123 -3.28 -6.71 -5.05
CA HIS A 123 -2.96 -6.29 -6.40
C HIS A 123 -3.71 -5.00 -6.75
N TYR A 124 -3.02 -3.86 -6.67
CA TYR A 124 -3.52 -2.59 -7.15
C TYR A 124 -3.35 -2.51 -8.67
N ALA A 125 -4.38 -2.94 -9.40
CA ALA A 125 -4.48 -2.87 -10.85
C ALA A 125 -4.77 -1.42 -11.28
N PHE A 126 -3.70 -0.61 -11.33
CA PHE A 126 -3.78 0.79 -11.71
C PHE A 126 -4.38 0.92 -13.11
N ASP A 127 -3.78 0.30 -14.13
CA ASP A 127 -4.38 0.20 -15.46
C ASP A 127 -4.65 -1.27 -15.80
N PRO A 128 -5.69 -1.59 -16.60
CA PRO A 128 -6.01 -2.94 -17.01
C PRO A 128 -4.96 -3.44 -18.02
N GLU A 129 -3.82 -3.87 -17.50
CA GLU A 129 -2.62 -4.22 -18.28
C GLU A 129 -2.82 -5.39 -19.26
N PHE A 130 -3.89 -6.16 -19.10
CA PHE A 130 -4.25 -7.26 -19.99
C PHE A 130 -4.83 -6.79 -21.33
N ILE A 131 -5.37 -5.55 -21.40
CA ILE A 131 -5.90 -5.00 -22.64
C ILE A 131 -4.76 -4.82 -23.65
N ASN A 132 -4.91 -5.42 -24.83
CA ASN A 132 -3.93 -5.41 -25.92
C ASN A 132 -2.62 -6.15 -25.64
N LYS A 133 -2.55 -7.02 -24.61
CA LYS A 133 -1.36 -7.83 -24.34
C LYS A 133 -1.65 -9.34 -24.34
N PRO A 134 -2.06 -9.93 -25.48
CA PRO A 134 -2.37 -11.37 -25.58
C PRO A 134 -1.20 -12.29 -25.17
N GLN A 135 0.04 -11.79 -25.24
CA GLN A 135 1.24 -12.52 -24.84
C GLN A 135 1.34 -12.83 -23.34
N TYR A 136 0.53 -12.20 -22.48
CA TYR A 136 0.53 -12.51 -21.05
C TYR A 136 -0.30 -13.76 -20.70
N GLY A 137 -1.09 -14.30 -21.65
CA GLY A 137 -1.69 -15.63 -21.61
C GLY A 137 -2.09 -16.12 -20.21
N SER A 138 -1.56 -17.27 -19.80
CA SER A 138 -1.84 -17.90 -18.50
C SER A 138 -1.31 -17.12 -17.29
N LYS A 139 -0.31 -16.25 -17.46
CA LYS A 139 0.28 -15.47 -16.35
C LYS A 139 -0.70 -14.46 -15.78
N LEU A 140 -1.63 -13.95 -16.58
CA LEU A 140 -2.69 -13.07 -16.12
C LEU A 140 -3.56 -13.75 -15.06
N ARG A 141 -3.98 -14.98 -15.31
CA ARG A 141 -4.82 -15.72 -14.35
C ARG A 141 -4.10 -16.01 -13.04
N ILE A 142 -2.78 -16.14 -13.05
CA ILE A 142 -2.00 -16.29 -11.81
C ILE A 142 -2.11 -15.02 -10.95
N ALA A 143 -1.95 -13.84 -11.54
CA ALA A 143 -2.01 -12.58 -10.79
C ALA A 143 -3.43 -12.22 -10.31
N TYR A 144 -4.46 -12.52 -11.11
CA TYR A 144 -5.84 -12.11 -10.82
C TYR A 144 -6.67 -13.16 -10.08
N CYS A 145 -6.40 -14.45 -10.27
CA CYS A 145 -7.23 -15.53 -9.74
C CYS A 145 -6.57 -16.35 -8.62
N ASP A 146 -5.35 -16.01 -8.18
CA ASP A 146 -4.78 -16.68 -7.01
C ASP A 146 -5.61 -16.35 -5.76
N PRO A 147 -5.96 -17.32 -4.90
CA PRO A 147 -6.78 -17.07 -3.71
C PRO A 147 -6.19 -16.06 -2.73
N ARG A 148 -4.87 -15.83 -2.77
CA ARG A 148 -4.20 -14.83 -1.93
C ARG A 148 -4.25 -13.42 -2.54
N ALA A 149 -4.63 -13.29 -3.81
CA ALA A 149 -4.65 -12.02 -4.51
C ALA A 149 -6.00 -11.31 -4.34
N VAL A 150 -5.98 -10.17 -3.65
CA VAL A 150 -7.11 -9.24 -3.56
C VAL A 150 -6.91 -8.12 -4.56
N VAL A 151 -7.78 -8.02 -5.55
CA VAL A 151 -7.64 -7.04 -6.63
C VAL A 151 -8.32 -5.72 -6.24
N ILE A 152 -7.57 -4.63 -6.30
CA ILE A 152 -8.05 -3.26 -6.06
C ILE A 152 -7.83 -2.45 -7.33
N VAL A 153 -8.81 -1.63 -7.72
CA VAL A 153 -8.74 -0.85 -8.96
C VAL A 153 -8.90 0.64 -8.71
N ARG A 154 -8.49 1.45 -9.69
CA ARG A 154 -8.64 2.92 -9.64
C ARG A 154 -9.96 3.47 -10.17
N HIS A 155 -10.73 2.66 -10.91
CA HIS A 155 -11.94 3.11 -11.58
C HIS A 155 -12.95 1.98 -11.73
N GLU A 156 -14.25 2.31 -11.68
CA GLU A 156 -15.34 1.32 -11.78
C GLU A 156 -15.29 0.54 -13.11
N SER A 157 -15.00 1.22 -14.21
CA SER A 157 -14.85 0.53 -15.50
C SER A 157 -13.69 -0.47 -15.52
N HIS A 158 -12.64 -0.29 -14.71
CA HIS A 158 -11.58 -1.30 -14.58
C HIS A 158 -12.08 -2.52 -13.80
N LYS A 159 -12.90 -2.29 -12.77
CA LYS A 159 -13.58 -3.35 -12.01
C LYS A 159 -14.42 -4.21 -12.95
N GLU A 160 -15.36 -3.59 -13.66
CA GLU A 160 -16.25 -4.29 -14.60
C GLU A 160 -15.47 -5.12 -15.63
N LEU A 161 -14.40 -4.55 -16.20
CA LEU A 161 -13.57 -5.25 -17.19
C LEU A 161 -12.82 -6.45 -16.59
N ILE A 162 -12.24 -6.31 -15.40
CA ILE A 162 -11.48 -7.38 -14.74
C ILE A 162 -12.42 -8.50 -14.28
N GLU A 163 -13.56 -8.16 -13.68
CA GLU A 163 -14.54 -9.14 -13.23
C GLU A 163 -15.09 -9.95 -14.41
N ALA A 164 -15.39 -9.28 -15.53
CA ALA A 164 -15.86 -9.94 -16.75
C ALA A 164 -14.80 -10.84 -17.41
N GLU A 165 -13.54 -10.43 -17.45
CA GLU A 165 -12.45 -11.18 -18.10
C GLU A 165 -12.01 -12.40 -17.28
N PHE A 166 -11.93 -12.26 -15.96
CA PHE A 166 -11.31 -13.28 -15.09
C PHE A 166 -12.30 -14.10 -14.27
N ASP A 167 -13.60 -13.73 -14.27
CA ASP A 167 -14.65 -14.34 -13.46
C ASP A 167 -14.28 -14.35 -11.96
N ILE A 168 -13.86 -13.19 -11.48
CA ILE A 168 -13.49 -12.94 -10.08
C ILE A 168 -14.34 -11.82 -9.51
N LYS A 169 -14.35 -11.70 -8.17
CA LYS A 169 -14.85 -10.51 -7.49
C LYS A 169 -13.68 -9.57 -7.19
N VAL A 170 -13.68 -8.37 -7.77
CA VAL A 170 -12.74 -7.31 -7.42
C VAL A 170 -13.21 -6.65 -6.12
N HIS A 171 -12.27 -6.14 -5.32
CA HIS A 171 -12.59 -5.48 -4.05
C HIS A 171 -13.54 -4.29 -4.27
N ASP A 172 -14.50 -4.10 -3.35
CA ASP A 172 -15.60 -3.14 -3.54
C ASP A 172 -15.16 -1.66 -3.45
N THR A 173 -14.04 -1.40 -2.78
CA THR A 173 -13.44 -0.05 -2.71
C THR A 173 -12.63 0.28 -3.97
N ILE A 174 -12.99 1.39 -4.61
CA ILE A 174 -12.22 2.00 -5.70
C ILE A 174 -11.23 3.02 -5.13
N VAL A 175 -9.95 2.91 -5.50
CA VAL A 175 -8.90 3.81 -5.02
C VAL A 175 -8.27 4.59 -6.19
N PRO A 176 -8.70 5.83 -6.45
CA PRO A 176 -8.20 6.60 -7.59
C PRO A 176 -6.73 7.02 -7.41
N ASP A 177 -6.04 7.16 -8.55
CA ASP A 177 -4.74 7.86 -8.67
C ASP A 177 -3.66 7.47 -7.63
N CYS A 178 -3.59 6.17 -7.31
CA CYS A 178 -2.66 5.60 -6.33
C CYS A 178 -2.68 6.36 -4.99
N ASP A 179 -3.88 6.62 -4.45
CA ASP A 179 -4.03 7.15 -3.09
C ASP A 179 -3.59 6.11 -2.05
N VAL A 180 -2.29 6.12 -1.78
CA VAL A 180 -1.61 5.28 -0.78
C VAL A 180 -2.24 5.37 0.60
N GLU A 181 -2.80 6.52 1.01
CA GLU A 181 -3.47 6.60 2.32
C GLU A 181 -4.76 5.77 2.34
N ALA A 182 -5.55 5.82 1.27
CA ALA A 182 -6.72 4.98 1.11
C ALA A 182 -6.36 3.49 0.98
N LEU A 183 -5.31 3.15 0.22
CA LEU A 183 -4.80 1.77 0.11
C LEU A 183 -4.36 1.23 1.47
N VAL A 184 -3.52 1.98 2.20
CA VAL A 184 -3.03 1.56 3.53
C VAL A 184 -4.18 1.39 4.51
N LYS A 185 -5.14 2.33 4.52
CA LYS A 185 -6.33 2.22 5.38
C LYS A 185 -7.13 0.96 5.07
N LEU A 186 -7.33 0.65 3.79
CA LEU A 186 -8.05 -0.54 3.34
C LEU A 186 -7.35 -1.80 3.85
N VAL A 187 -6.07 -1.99 3.51
CA VAL A 187 -5.36 -3.23 3.84
C VAL A 187 -5.22 -3.45 5.34
N LEU A 188 -4.99 -2.38 6.12
CA LEU A 188 -4.90 -2.49 7.58
C LEU A 188 -6.26 -2.78 8.22
N THR A 189 -7.36 -2.31 7.63
CA THR A 189 -8.71 -2.63 8.12
C THR A 189 -9.03 -4.10 7.87
N GLU A 190 -8.69 -4.63 6.69
CA GLU A 190 -8.91 -6.04 6.36
C GLU A 190 -8.04 -6.97 7.21
N THR A 191 -6.75 -6.65 7.36
CA THR A 191 -5.82 -7.45 8.17
C THR A 191 -6.23 -7.53 9.65
N LYS A 192 -6.95 -6.53 10.17
CA LYS A 192 -7.47 -6.54 11.56
C LYS A 192 -8.74 -7.40 11.73
N ASN A 193 -9.43 -7.70 10.64
CA ASN A 193 -10.68 -8.47 10.65
C ASN A 193 -10.48 -9.96 10.34
N GLU A 194 -9.27 -10.35 9.92
CA GLU A 194 -8.82 -11.74 9.78
C GLU A 194 -8.45 -12.36 11.14
#